data_AF-A0AAN7ZW14-F1
#
_entry.id   AF-A0AAN7ZW14-F1
#
_cell.length_a   1.000
_cell.length_b   1.000
_cell.length_c   1.000
_cell.angle_alpha   90.00
_cell.angle_beta   90.00
_cell.angle_gamma   90.00
#
_symmetry.space_group_name_H-M   'P 1'
#
loop_
_entity.id
_entity.type
_entity.pdbx_description
1 polymer ?
#
loop_
_entity_poly.entity_id
_entity_poly.type
_entity_poly.pdbx_seq_one_letter_code
_entity_poly.pdbx_strand_id
1 'polypeptide(L)'
;MEIFFEHSIKRHKDKFERLFQRSEFNKKPSLDVNRIVINLSSKPLSKNALNALAKGKNFAVTPKILPVEDIISNIEAGIRFLPVDTIEEIRYESVRILRNAKPIKSNLTFSQRHALKELKDDKDVIVLSADKGNPTLIPNMEDYNMKLQQLLDPQILI
;
A
#
# COMPACT_ATOMS: atom_id res chain seq x y z
N MET A 1 -25.25 -17.57 34.10
CA MET A 1 -24.03 -16.98 33.52
C MET A 1 -23.20 -18.01 32.75
N GLU A 2 -23.00 -19.22 33.28
CA GLU A 2 -22.26 -20.31 32.58
C GLU A 2 -22.82 -20.72 31.22
N ILE A 3 -24.14 -20.81 31.07
CA ILE A 3 -24.79 -21.26 29.81
C ILE A 3 -24.51 -20.32 28.63
N PHE A 4 -24.44 -19.01 28.89
CA PHE A 4 -24.08 -18.01 27.87
C PHE A 4 -22.61 -18.11 27.47
N PHE A 5 -21.74 -18.41 28.43
CA PHE A 5 -20.30 -18.56 28.20
C PHE A 5 -20.00 -19.81 27.37
N GLU A 6 -20.65 -20.94 27.68
CA GLU A 6 -20.58 -22.17 26.89
C GLU A 6 -21.06 -21.99 25.45
N HIS A 7 -22.20 -21.29 25.26
CA HIS A 7 -22.71 -21.00 23.92
C HIS A 7 -21.75 -20.12 23.10
N SER A 8 -21.09 -19.16 23.74
CA SER A 8 -20.09 -18.31 23.09
C SER A 8 -18.88 -19.14 22.64
N ILE A 9 -18.34 -19.98 23.53
CA ILE A 9 -17.21 -20.87 23.22
C ILE A 9 -17.55 -21.81 22.06
N LYS A 10 -18.73 -22.42 22.08
CA LYS A 10 -19.19 -23.31 21.01
C LYS A 10 -19.28 -22.58 19.67
N ARG A 11 -19.90 -21.40 19.63
CA ARG A 11 -19.96 -20.57 18.41
C ARG A 11 -18.57 -20.21 17.88
N HIS A 12 -17.63 -19.88 18.76
CA HIS A 12 -16.25 -19.55 18.37
C HIS A 12 -15.50 -20.77 17.83
N LYS A 13 -15.65 -21.95 18.45
CA LYS A 13 -15.10 -23.22 17.94
C LYS A 13 -15.69 -23.58 16.57
N ASP A 14 -17.02 -23.53 16.43
CA ASP A 14 -17.70 -23.81 15.16
C ASP A 14 -17.29 -22.82 14.06
N LYS A 15 -17.05 -21.54 14.42
CA LYS A 15 -16.53 -20.54 13.48
C LYS A 15 -15.09 -20.84 13.08
N PHE A 16 -14.24 -21.23 14.04
CA PHE A 16 -12.85 -21.60 13.79
C PHE A 16 -12.75 -22.81 12.86
N GLU A 17 -13.47 -23.89 13.12
CA GLU A 17 -13.46 -25.09 12.28
C GLU A 17 -13.94 -24.80 10.85
N ARG A 18 -15.00 -23.99 10.70
CA ARG A 18 -15.48 -23.55 9.37
C ARG A 18 -14.44 -22.74 8.61
N LEU A 19 -13.70 -21.86 9.29
CA LEU A 19 -12.64 -21.06 8.67
C LEU A 19 -11.42 -21.92 8.34
N PHE A 20 -11.08 -22.88 9.20
CA PHE A 20 -9.97 -23.81 9.00
C PHE A 20 -10.22 -24.75 7.82
N GLN A 21 -11.39 -25.37 7.74
CA GLN A 21 -11.79 -26.19 6.58
C GLN A 21 -11.85 -25.36 5.29
N ARG A 22 -12.31 -24.10 5.37
CA ARG A 22 -12.27 -23.18 4.21
C ARG A 22 -10.84 -22.81 3.81
N SER A 23 -9.88 -22.88 4.73
CA SER A 23 -8.47 -22.58 4.45
C SER A 23 -7.77 -23.67 3.64
N GLU A 24 -8.14 -24.94 3.83
CA GLU A 24 -7.68 -26.08 3.01
C GLU A 24 -8.19 -25.98 1.55
N PHE A 25 -9.36 -25.36 1.34
CA PHE A 25 -9.96 -25.10 0.01
C PHE A 25 -9.71 -23.67 -0.53
N ASN A 26 -8.86 -22.87 0.11
CA ASN A 26 -8.54 -21.53 -0.37
C ASN A 26 -7.70 -21.62 -1.66
N LYS A 27 -8.36 -21.71 -2.82
CA LYS A 27 -7.86 -20.99 -3.98
C LYS A 27 -7.60 -19.56 -3.50
N LYS A 28 -6.33 -19.13 -3.46
CA LYS A 28 -5.99 -17.73 -3.23
C LYS A 28 -6.96 -16.91 -4.09
N PRO A 29 -7.72 -15.96 -3.53
CA PRO A 29 -8.62 -15.16 -4.33
C PRO A 29 -7.79 -14.58 -5.48
N SER A 30 -8.05 -15.05 -6.71
CA SER A 30 -7.30 -14.61 -7.86
C SER A 30 -7.72 -13.17 -8.09
N LEU A 31 -6.81 -12.24 -7.84
CA LEU A 31 -7.03 -10.84 -8.15
C LEU A 31 -7.22 -10.74 -9.66
N ASP A 32 -8.39 -10.26 -10.08
CA ASP A 32 -8.63 -9.94 -11.48
C ASP A 32 -7.83 -8.68 -11.82
N VAL A 33 -6.64 -8.88 -12.38
CA VAL A 33 -5.70 -7.81 -12.72
C VAL A 33 -6.34 -6.79 -13.66
N ASN A 34 -7.21 -7.23 -14.58
CA ASN A 34 -7.87 -6.35 -15.54
C ASN A 34 -8.89 -5.43 -14.88
N ARG A 35 -9.47 -5.87 -13.75
CA ARG A 35 -10.36 -5.03 -12.95
C ARG A 35 -9.59 -4.04 -12.09
N ILE A 36 -8.36 -4.37 -11.69
CA ILE A 36 -7.54 -3.54 -10.79
C ILE A 36 -6.70 -2.53 -11.58
N VAL A 37 -6.20 -2.91 -12.75
CA VAL A 37 -5.37 -2.05 -13.59
C VAL A 37 -6.03 -1.90 -14.94
N ILE A 38 -6.56 -0.70 -15.20
CA ILE A 38 -7.26 -0.38 -16.44
C ILE A 38 -6.35 0.53 -17.25
N ASN A 39 -5.75 -0.04 -18.30
CA ASN A 39 -4.97 0.74 -19.25
C ASN A 39 -5.90 1.43 -20.25
N LEU A 40 -5.91 2.76 -20.22
CA LEU A 40 -6.64 3.62 -21.15
C LEU A 40 -5.70 4.31 -22.14
N SER A 41 -4.38 4.13 -21.98
CA SER A 41 -3.35 4.71 -22.84
C SER A 41 -3.19 3.90 -24.13
N SER A 42 -2.60 4.53 -25.14
CA SER A 42 -2.27 3.88 -26.42
C SER A 42 -1.05 2.95 -26.30
N LYS A 43 -0.28 3.05 -25.21
CA LYS A 43 0.94 2.27 -24.98
C LYS A 43 0.66 0.98 -24.21
N PRO A 44 1.25 -0.17 -24.59
CA PRO A 44 1.11 -1.40 -23.83
C PRO A 44 1.91 -1.35 -22.52
N LEU A 45 1.33 -1.85 -21.43
CA LEU A 45 2.03 -1.96 -20.15
C LEU A 45 2.85 -3.25 -20.08
N SER A 46 4.06 -3.15 -19.55
CA SER A 46 4.88 -4.33 -19.24
C SER A 46 4.19 -5.23 -18.21
N LYS A 47 4.33 -6.55 -18.34
CA LYS A 47 3.83 -7.53 -17.37
C LYS A 47 4.32 -7.26 -15.94
N ASN A 48 5.53 -6.73 -15.80
CA ASN A 48 6.08 -6.35 -14.49
C ASN A 48 5.39 -5.12 -13.91
N ALA A 49 5.06 -4.13 -14.74
CA ALA A 49 4.28 -2.95 -14.33
C ALA A 49 2.87 -3.38 -13.91
N LEU A 50 2.18 -4.18 -14.72
CA LEU A 50 0.85 -4.73 -14.41
C LEU A 50 0.84 -5.46 -13.06
N ASN A 51 1.79 -6.36 -12.84
CA ASN A 51 1.89 -7.10 -11.57
C ASN A 51 2.21 -6.20 -10.37
N ALA A 52 2.97 -5.13 -10.58
CA ALA A 52 3.29 -4.17 -9.52
C ALA A 52 2.07 -3.31 -9.17
N LEU A 53 1.36 -2.80 -10.18
CA LEU A 53 0.15 -1.98 -10.05
C LEU A 53 -1.04 -2.79 -9.52
N ALA A 54 -1.14 -4.08 -9.88
CA ALA A 54 -2.17 -5.00 -9.39
C ALA A 54 -2.12 -5.23 -7.87
N LYS A 55 -0.99 -4.95 -7.22
CA LYS A 55 -0.90 -4.96 -5.75
C LYS A 55 -1.72 -3.82 -5.11
N GLY A 56 -2.03 -2.78 -5.89
CA GLY A 56 -2.87 -1.65 -5.50
C GLY A 56 -2.15 -0.61 -4.63
N LYS A 57 -2.82 0.54 -4.43
CA LYS A 57 -2.28 1.69 -3.67
C LYS A 57 -2.03 1.38 -2.19
N ASN A 58 -2.79 0.44 -1.61
CA ASN A 58 -2.62 0.02 -0.21
C ASN A 58 -1.37 -0.87 0.01
N PHE A 59 -0.62 -1.18 -1.05
CA PHE A 59 0.61 -1.94 -0.94
C PHE A 59 1.75 -1.06 -0.42
N ALA A 60 2.11 -1.24 0.85
CA ALA A 60 3.22 -0.53 1.47
C ALA A 60 4.56 -1.05 0.91
N VAL A 61 5.18 -0.29 0.00
CA VAL A 61 6.49 -0.65 -0.58
C VAL A 61 7.58 -0.52 0.48
N THR A 62 8.39 -1.55 0.65
CA THR A 62 9.52 -1.51 1.60
C THR A 62 10.50 -0.41 1.18
N PRO A 63 10.89 0.53 2.05
CA PRO A 63 11.91 1.52 1.72
C PRO A 63 13.26 0.83 1.50
N LYS A 64 14.11 1.40 0.64
CA LYS A 64 15.47 0.87 0.39
C LYS A 64 16.43 1.21 1.53
N ILE A 65 16.23 2.38 2.12
CA ILE A 65 17.06 2.96 3.17
C ILE A 65 16.14 3.13 4.37
N LEU A 66 16.61 2.76 5.55
CA LEU A 66 15.88 3.01 6.79
C LEU A 66 15.84 4.54 7.01
N PRO A 67 14.67 5.17 7.20
CA PRO A 67 14.57 6.61 7.43
C PRO A 67 14.98 6.92 8.88
N VAL A 68 16.29 6.93 9.12
CA VAL A 68 16.87 7.11 10.46
C VAL A 68 16.53 8.49 11.00
N GLU A 69 16.60 9.53 10.15
CA GLU A 69 16.30 10.90 10.53
C GLU A 69 14.85 11.07 11.00
N ASP A 70 13.90 10.48 10.26
CA ASP A 70 12.48 10.53 10.61
C ASP A 70 12.21 9.78 11.92
N ILE A 71 12.83 8.61 12.11
CA ILE A 71 12.66 7.82 13.34
C ILE A 71 13.19 8.61 14.54
N ILE A 72 14.40 9.15 14.47
CA ILE A 72 15.00 9.92 15.57
C ILE A 72 14.16 11.18 15.84
N SER A 73 13.78 11.91 14.80
CA SER A 73 12.97 13.15 14.96
C SER A 73 11.64 12.88 15.64
N ASN A 74 10.96 11.79 15.28
CA ASN A 74 9.70 11.39 15.91
C ASN A 74 9.88 10.94 17.37
N ILE A 75 10.96 10.21 17.67
CA ILE A 75 11.29 9.79 19.03
C ILE A 75 11.59 11.01 19.90
N GLU A 76 12.46 11.92 19.44
CA GLU A 76 12.80 13.15 20.17
C GLU A 76 11.59 14.05 20.41
N ALA A 77 10.70 14.18 19.41
CA ALA A 77 9.45 14.90 19.58
C ALA A 77 8.54 14.26 20.64
N GLY A 78 8.49 12.93 20.69
CA GLY A 78 7.66 12.17 21.62
C GLY A 78 8.15 12.17 23.07
N ILE A 79 9.47 12.19 23.29
CA ILE A 79 10.07 12.11 24.64
C ILE A 79 10.25 13.47 25.33
N ARG A 80 9.96 14.58 24.65
CA ARG A 80 10.23 15.96 25.13
C ARG A 80 9.70 16.27 26.54
N PHE A 81 8.60 15.66 26.95
CA PHE A 81 7.93 15.94 28.22
C PHE A 81 8.20 14.91 29.32
N LEU A 82 9.12 13.98 29.09
CA LEU A 82 9.49 12.94 30.05
C LEU A 82 10.60 13.42 31.02
N PRO A 83 10.77 12.75 32.16
CA PRO A 83 11.93 12.96 33.03
C PRO A 83 13.26 12.78 32.29
N VAL A 84 14.30 13.53 32.71
CA VAL A 84 15.61 13.52 32.03
C VAL A 84 16.22 12.12 31.99
N ASP A 85 16.12 11.36 33.09
CA ASP A 85 16.68 10.01 33.17
C ASP A 85 16.06 9.05 32.15
N THR A 86 14.75 9.13 31.94
CA THR A 86 14.05 8.27 30.97
C THR A 86 14.28 8.73 29.52
N ILE A 87 14.48 10.03 29.30
CA ILE A 87 14.86 10.57 27.98
C ILE A 87 16.21 9.97 27.54
N GLU A 88 17.22 10.01 28.41
CA GLU A 88 18.55 9.49 28.09
C GLU A 88 18.55 7.97 27.88
N GLU A 89 17.76 7.23 28.66
CA GLU A 89 17.57 5.79 28.47
C GLU A 89 16.95 5.48 27.09
N ILE A 90 15.89 6.20 26.71
CA ILE A 90 15.23 6.01 25.40
C ILE A 90 16.17 6.38 24.26
N ARG A 91 16.95 7.46 24.38
CA ARG A 91 17.97 7.84 23.38
C ARG A 91 19.00 6.74 23.18
N TYR A 92 19.55 6.22 24.27
CA TYR A 92 20.55 5.15 24.23
C TYR A 92 19.99 3.88 23.55
N GLU A 93 18.81 3.43 23.94
CA GLU A 93 18.19 2.25 23.34
C GLU A 93 17.80 2.49 21.87
N SER A 94 17.37 3.69 21.51
CA SER A 94 17.05 4.05 20.13
C SER A 94 18.29 3.95 19.23
N VAL A 95 19.42 4.50 19.66
CA VAL A 95 20.70 4.40 18.92
C VAL A 95 21.14 2.94 18.81
N ARG A 96 21.03 2.17 19.91
CA ARG A 96 21.39 0.76 19.94
C ARG A 96 20.55 -0.07 18.95
N ILE A 97 19.23 0.16 18.89
CA ILE A 97 18.33 -0.52 17.96
C ILE A 97 18.67 -0.13 16.52
N LEU A 98 18.81 1.16 16.23
CA LEU A 98 19.07 1.67 14.88
C LEU A 98 20.42 1.18 14.35
N ARG A 99 21.46 1.11 15.19
CA ARG A 99 22.79 0.60 14.81
C ARG A 99 22.77 -0.89 14.44
N ASN A 100 21.90 -1.66 15.10
CA ASN A 100 21.77 -3.10 14.88
C ASN A 100 20.69 -3.46 13.85
N ALA A 101 19.89 -2.48 13.40
CA ALA A 101 18.80 -2.69 12.47
C ALA A 101 19.33 -3.13 11.09
N LYS A 102 18.80 -4.24 10.58
CA LYS A 102 19.10 -4.74 9.24
C LYS A 102 18.06 -4.25 8.24
N PRO A 103 18.45 -3.94 6.99
CA PRO A 103 17.49 -3.56 5.96
C PRO A 103 16.49 -4.71 5.72
N ILE A 104 15.20 -4.34 5.68
CA ILE A 104 14.10 -5.29 5.46
C ILE A 104 14.18 -5.82 4.03
N LYS A 105 13.86 -7.10 3.84
CA LYS A 105 13.78 -7.70 2.51
C LYS A 105 12.75 -6.95 1.66
N SER A 106 13.15 -6.59 0.43
CA SER A 106 12.28 -5.89 -0.51
C SER A 106 11.05 -6.74 -0.85
N ASN A 107 9.86 -6.16 -0.72
CA ASN A 107 8.60 -6.80 -1.11
C ASN A 107 8.22 -6.61 -2.60
N LEU A 108 9.08 -5.95 -3.37
CA LEU A 108 9.05 -5.85 -4.84
C LEU A 108 10.35 -6.36 -5.43
N THR A 109 10.26 -7.01 -6.60
CA THR A 109 11.43 -7.39 -7.37
C THR A 109 12.08 -6.17 -8.02
N PHE A 110 13.35 -6.30 -8.43
CA PHE A 110 14.05 -5.24 -9.16
C PHE A 110 13.30 -4.85 -10.44
N SER A 111 12.88 -5.84 -11.24
CA SER A 111 12.15 -5.60 -12.51
C SER A 111 10.81 -4.91 -12.30
N GLN A 112 10.09 -5.21 -11.21
CA GLN A 112 8.84 -4.51 -10.86
C GLN A 112 9.11 -3.05 -10.50
N ARG A 113 10.12 -2.79 -9.66
CA ARG A 113 10.51 -1.41 -9.31
C ARG A 113 11.00 -0.63 -10.52
N HIS A 114 11.79 -1.25 -11.38
CA HIS A 114 12.25 -0.64 -12.62
C HIS A 114 11.08 -0.26 -13.52
N ALA A 115 10.14 -1.20 -13.73
CA ALA A 115 8.95 -0.94 -14.55
C ALA A 115 8.08 0.18 -13.97
N LEU A 116 7.95 0.28 -12.64
CA LEU A 116 7.25 1.41 -12.02
C LEU A 116 8.00 2.75 -12.20
N LYS A 117 9.33 2.73 -12.16
CA LYS A 117 10.15 3.93 -12.39
C LYS A 117 10.04 4.39 -13.85
N GLU A 118 10.16 3.46 -14.78
CA GLU A 118 9.97 3.70 -16.21
C GLU A 118 8.58 4.29 -16.50
N LEU A 119 7.53 3.73 -15.90
CA LEU A 119 6.17 4.26 -16.02
C LEU A 119 6.02 5.66 -15.41
N LYS A 120 6.76 5.98 -14.35
CA LYS A 120 6.77 7.32 -13.74
C LYS A 120 7.53 8.34 -14.60
N ASP A 121 8.57 7.89 -15.29
CA ASP A 121 9.43 8.75 -16.11
C ASP A 121 8.79 9.03 -17.49
N ASP A 122 7.82 8.21 -17.93
CA ASP A 122 6.99 8.47 -19.13
C ASP A 122 6.05 9.66 -18.90
N LYS A 123 6.19 10.71 -19.72
CA LYS A 123 5.38 11.94 -19.63
C LYS A 123 4.08 11.87 -20.41
N ASP A 124 3.94 10.88 -21.30
CA ASP A 124 2.77 10.75 -22.16
C ASP A 124 1.62 10.03 -21.44
N VAL A 125 1.89 9.48 -20.26
CA VAL A 125 0.98 8.62 -19.50
C VAL A 125 0.88 9.12 -18.07
N ILE A 126 -0.33 9.12 -17.51
CA ILE A 126 -0.59 9.48 -16.12
C ILE A 126 -1.16 8.29 -15.35
N VAL A 127 -0.74 8.09 -14.10
CA VAL A 127 -1.25 7.02 -13.24
C VAL A 127 -2.23 7.63 -12.24
N LEU A 128 -3.50 7.25 -12.32
CA LEU A 128 -4.59 7.78 -11.50
C LEU A 128 -5.22 6.70 -10.65
N SER A 129 -5.58 7.02 -9.42
CA SER A 129 -6.51 6.19 -8.64
C SER A 129 -7.94 6.53 -9.03
N ALA A 130 -8.76 5.52 -9.33
CA ALA A 130 -10.19 5.74 -9.49
C ALA A 130 -10.84 6.09 -8.15
N ASP A 131 -12.01 6.73 -8.23
CA ASP A 131 -12.86 7.10 -7.10
C ASP A 131 -13.39 5.88 -6.33
N LYS A 132 -13.75 4.80 -7.04
CA LYS A 132 -14.45 3.64 -6.49
C LYS A 132 -13.67 2.34 -6.68
N GLY A 133 -13.43 1.63 -5.57
CA GLY A 133 -13.02 0.21 -5.61
C GLY A 133 -11.53 -0.05 -5.81
N ASN A 134 -10.67 0.96 -5.64
CA ASN A 134 -9.21 0.86 -5.75
C ASN A 134 -8.61 0.47 -7.14
N PRO A 135 -9.29 0.59 -8.30
CA PRO A 135 -8.59 0.40 -9.56
C PRO A 135 -7.67 1.58 -9.87
N THR A 136 -6.59 1.26 -10.57
CA THR A 136 -5.61 2.19 -11.11
C THR A 136 -5.91 2.39 -12.58
N LEU A 137 -6.20 3.62 -12.97
CA LEU A 137 -6.44 4.04 -14.35
C LEU A 137 -5.15 4.61 -14.92
N ILE A 138 -4.86 4.28 -16.17
CA ILE A 138 -3.64 4.73 -16.85
C ILE A 138 -4.02 5.33 -18.21
N PRO A 139 -4.51 6.59 -18.26
CA PRO A 139 -4.80 7.28 -19.51
C PRO A 139 -3.58 7.98 -20.11
N ASN A 140 -3.68 8.38 -21.38
CA ASN A 140 -2.74 9.31 -21.98
C ASN A 140 -2.88 10.70 -21.33
N MET A 141 -1.78 11.44 -21.28
CA MET A 141 -1.73 12.79 -20.74
C MET A 141 -2.62 13.76 -21.55
N GLU A 142 -2.64 13.62 -22.88
CA GLU A 142 -3.50 14.43 -23.75
C GLU A 142 -4.99 14.20 -23.49
N ASP A 143 -5.42 12.93 -23.42
CA ASP A 143 -6.81 12.57 -23.13
C ASP A 143 -7.25 13.06 -21.74
N TYR A 144 -6.34 12.97 -20.77
CA TYR A 144 -6.57 13.47 -19.42
C TYR A 144 -6.73 15.00 -19.41
N ASN A 145 -5.83 15.73 -20.05
CA ASN A 145 -5.89 17.18 -20.15
C ASN A 145 -7.14 17.66 -20.88
N MET A 146 -7.52 16.99 -21.98
CA MET A 146 -8.75 17.30 -22.70
C MET A 146 -9.99 17.13 -21.81
N LYS A 147 -10.09 16.03 -21.06
CA LYS A 147 -11.18 15.82 -20.10
C LYS A 147 -11.18 16.85 -18.98
N LEU A 148 -10.01 17.23 -18.48
CA LEU A 148 -9.90 18.30 -17.48
C LEU A 148 -10.40 19.63 -18.01
N GLN A 149 -10.02 20.02 -19.22
CA GLN A 149 -10.49 21.26 -19.84
C GLN A 149 -12.02 21.24 -20.03
N GLN A 150 -12.58 20.13 -20.53
CA GLN A 150 -14.03 19.95 -20.64
C GLN A 150 -14.75 20.08 -19.28
N LEU A 151 -14.16 19.57 -18.20
CA LEU A 151 -14.76 19.69 -16.85
C LEU A 151 -14.65 21.11 -16.28
N LEU A 152 -13.64 21.88 -16.68
CA LEU A 152 -13.41 23.24 -16.24
C LEU A 152 -14.16 24.27 -17.10
N ASP A 153 -14.61 23.90 -18.29
CA ASP A 153 -15.37 24.79 -19.17
C ASP A 153 -16.72 25.15 -18.53
N PRO A 154 -16.98 26.46 -18.28
CA PRO A 154 -18.17 26.92 -17.56
C PRO A 154 -19.48 26.73 -18.33
N GLN A 155 -19.43 26.30 -19.60
CA GLN A 155 -20.61 26.08 -20.44
C GLN A 155 -21.34 24.75 -20.17
N ILE A 156 -20.81 23.89 -19.29
CA ILE A 156 -21.43 22.61 -18.89
C ILE A 156 -22.24 22.72 -17.59
N LEU A 157 -22.27 23.90 -16.96
CA LEU A 157 -23.23 24.25 -15.90
C LEU A 157 -24.46 24.92 -16.55
N ILE A 158 -25.38 24.10 -17.08
CA ILE A 158 -26.76 24.48 -17.36
C ILE A 158 -27.67 23.46 -16.67
#